data_AF-A0A2E1P7P9-F1
#
_entry.id   AF-A0A2E1P7P9-F1
#
_cell.length_a   1.000
_cell.length_b   1.000
_cell.length_c   1.000
_cell.angle_alpha   90.00
_cell.angle_beta   90.00
_cell.angle_gamma   90.00
#
_symmetry.space_group_name_H-M   'P 1'
#
loop_
_entity.id
_entity.type
_entity.pdbx_description
1 polymer ?
#
loop_
_entity_poly.entity_id
_entity_poly.type
_entity_poly.pdbx_seq_one_letter_code
_entity_poly.pdbx_strand_id
1 'polypeptide(L)'
;YAPAIILSVVLGWNLKILIVVMGLLVVFYTLIGGTQAVNVTQKQQMFIIFSGMVTAFIFIVRALPQDLTFSNALQLAGMNEKLNVLDFSFDPNNRYTFWSGITGGLFLALSYFGTDQSQVQRYLSGKSLGESQKGLIMNGFLKIPMQFFILLTGVLVFVFFQYEKAPIHFNPYAIEKVKTTPGGDQFEALEVANDIIHHEKQKQLQQKDFFSDPISQAKYLQLEEQSQRNRTAAKEIIEINQPMIESNDKDYVFIYFILNHLPQGLIGLLLAVILSAAMSSSASEINALSAISVVDLYKRFRGTKDEKHYVSAGKTFTLLWGGIAIAFALVGNLYENLIQLVNIIGSLFYGTILGIFIIAIFFKSIRANAVFFAAIITEAIVLIIFIQDGVSFLWLNVIGALIMILMAYLIKAVVKKKI
;
A
#
# COMPACT_ATOMS: atom_id res chain seq x y z
N TYR A 1 -4.28 -11.01 -0.83
CA TYR A 1 -5.20 -10.49 0.19
C TYR A 1 -6.02 -9.31 -0.36
N ALA A 2 -5.44 -8.12 -0.56
CA ALA A 2 -6.15 -6.90 -1.01
C ALA A 2 -7.19 -7.09 -2.14
N PRO A 3 -6.87 -7.67 -3.32
CA PRO A 3 -7.87 -7.82 -4.38
C PRO A 3 -8.98 -8.84 -4.04
N ALA A 4 -8.70 -9.78 -3.14
CA ALA A 4 -9.68 -10.77 -2.69
C ALA A 4 -10.70 -10.15 -1.73
N ILE A 5 -10.34 -9.12 -0.96
CA ILE A 5 -11.31 -8.31 -0.18
C ILE A 5 -12.33 -7.70 -1.12
N ILE A 6 -11.84 -7.03 -2.17
CA ILE A 6 -12.69 -6.33 -3.12
C ILE A 6 -13.64 -7.31 -3.81
N LEU A 7 -13.12 -8.42 -4.34
CA LEU A 7 -13.96 -9.46 -4.93
C LEU A 7 -14.91 -10.13 -3.92
N SER A 8 -14.53 -10.24 -2.65
CA SER A 8 -15.37 -10.85 -1.61
C SER A 8 -16.60 -10.00 -1.36
N VAL A 9 -16.42 -8.68 -1.25
CA VAL A 9 -17.53 -7.73 -1.09
C VAL A 9 -18.41 -7.68 -2.34
N VAL A 10 -17.80 -7.71 -3.54
CA VAL A 10 -18.54 -7.63 -4.81
C VAL A 10 -19.35 -8.90 -5.08
N LEU A 11 -18.74 -10.08 -4.92
CA LEU A 11 -19.33 -11.37 -5.28
C LEU A 11 -20.11 -12.00 -4.12
N GLY A 12 -19.96 -11.48 -2.90
CA GLY A 12 -20.48 -12.10 -1.68
C GLY A 12 -19.79 -13.42 -1.34
N TRP A 13 -18.60 -13.68 -1.90
CA TRP A 13 -17.88 -14.94 -1.70
C TRP A 13 -16.98 -14.87 -0.48
N ASN A 14 -16.70 -16.03 0.13
CA ASN A 14 -15.78 -16.11 1.27
C ASN A 14 -14.38 -15.61 0.89
N LEU A 15 -13.86 -14.65 1.67
CA LEU A 15 -12.55 -14.04 1.46
C LEU A 15 -11.41 -15.07 1.35
N LYS A 16 -11.39 -16.11 2.19
CA LYS A 16 -10.34 -17.13 2.18
C LYS A 16 -10.35 -17.94 0.89
N ILE A 17 -11.54 -18.27 0.37
CA ILE A 17 -11.69 -18.97 -0.91
C ILE A 17 -11.14 -18.10 -2.04
N LEU A 18 -11.50 -16.82 -2.06
CA LEU A 18 -11.01 -15.89 -3.09
C LEU A 18 -9.50 -15.67 -3.01
N ILE A 19 -8.89 -15.63 -1.82
CA ILE A 19 -7.43 -15.57 -1.66
C ILE A 19 -6.78 -16.77 -2.35
N VAL A 20 -7.28 -17.98 -2.13
CA VAL A 20 -6.74 -19.21 -2.74
C VAL A 20 -6.94 -19.17 -4.25
N VAL A 21 -8.14 -18.90 -4.74
CA VAL A 21 -8.45 -18.88 -6.18
C VAL A 21 -7.58 -17.85 -6.91
N MET A 22 -7.52 -16.62 -6.40
CA MET A 22 -6.71 -15.56 -6.99
C MET A 22 -5.22 -15.88 -6.95
N GLY A 23 -4.73 -16.39 -5.81
CA GLY A 23 -3.33 -16.76 -5.66
C GLY A 23 -2.93 -17.85 -6.65
N LEU A 24 -3.76 -18.90 -6.78
CA LEU A 24 -3.53 -19.98 -7.75
C LEU A 24 -3.52 -19.44 -9.18
N LEU A 25 -4.45 -18.54 -9.54
CA LEU A 25 -4.44 -17.89 -10.84
C LEU A 25 -3.13 -17.13 -11.09
N VAL A 26 -2.67 -16.34 -10.12
CA VAL A 26 -1.41 -15.59 -10.22
C VAL A 26 -0.22 -16.52 -10.42
N VAL A 27 -0.13 -17.57 -9.61
CA VAL A 27 0.96 -18.55 -9.67
C VAL A 27 0.96 -19.28 -11.00
N PHE A 28 -0.21 -19.70 -11.48
CA PHE A 28 -0.34 -20.45 -12.73
C PHE A 28 0.11 -19.63 -13.94
N TYR A 29 -0.35 -18.38 -14.08
CA TYR A 29 0.06 -17.58 -15.23
C TYR A 29 1.54 -17.17 -15.14
N THR A 30 2.06 -16.92 -13.93
CA THR A 30 3.48 -16.63 -13.73
C THR A 30 4.35 -17.83 -14.14
N LEU A 31 3.90 -19.04 -13.79
CA LEU A 31 4.59 -20.29 -14.10
C LEU A 31 4.62 -20.62 -15.61
N ILE A 32 3.51 -20.36 -16.31
CA ILE A 32 3.42 -20.61 -17.76
C ILE A 32 4.14 -19.52 -18.54
N GLY A 33 3.91 -18.26 -18.18
CA GLY A 33 4.32 -17.12 -18.98
C GLY A 33 5.79 -16.73 -18.83
N GLY A 34 6.38 -16.98 -17.66
CA GLY A 34 7.73 -16.48 -17.33
C GLY A 34 7.83 -14.96 -17.43
N THR A 35 9.06 -14.44 -17.34
CA THR A 35 9.34 -12.99 -17.33
C THR A 35 8.80 -12.25 -18.55
N GLN A 36 8.92 -12.85 -19.75
CA GLN A 36 8.54 -12.19 -20.99
C GLN A 36 7.03 -12.00 -21.09
N ALA A 37 6.23 -13.04 -20.81
CA ALA A 37 4.77 -12.89 -20.85
C ALA A 37 4.28 -11.95 -19.73
N VAL A 38 4.89 -12.02 -18.54
CA VAL A 38 4.58 -11.10 -17.44
C VAL A 38 4.80 -9.65 -17.91
N ASN A 39 5.95 -9.33 -18.50
CA ASN A 39 6.24 -7.96 -18.99
C ASN A 39 5.23 -7.47 -20.04
N VAL A 40 4.80 -8.33 -20.97
CA VAL A 40 3.79 -7.97 -21.99
C VAL A 40 2.42 -7.72 -21.35
N THR A 41 1.99 -8.59 -20.44
CA THR A 41 0.71 -8.42 -19.73
C THR A 41 0.70 -7.15 -18.88
N GLN A 42 1.82 -6.82 -18.21
CA GLN A 42 1.95 -5.60 -17.41
C GLN A 42 1.75 -4.34 -18.24
N LYS A 43 2.22 -4.31 -19.50
CA LYS A 43 1.98 -3.18 -20.41
C LYS A 43 0.48 -2.96 -20.67
N GLN A 44 -0.28 -4.04 -20.88
CA GLN A 44 -1.73 -3.97 -21.09
C GLN A 44 -2.47 -3.59 -19.81
N GLN A 45 -2.07 -4.19 -18.68
CA GLN A 45 -2.61 -3.89 -17.35
C GLN A 45 -2.40 -2.41 -16.99
N MET A 46 -1.25 -1.83 -17.33
CA MET A 46 -0.98 -0.41 -17.14
C MET A 46 -2.03 0.45 -17.87
N PHE A 47 -2.33 0.14 -19.13
CA PHE A 47 -3.36 0.86 -19.89
C PHE A 47 -4.75 0.77 -19.23
N ILE A 48 -5.13 -0.44 -18.78
CA ILE A 48 -6.40 -0.65 -18.05
C ILE A 48 -6.43 0.19 -16.78
N ILE A 49 -5.36 0.16 -15.98
CA ILE A 49 -5.24 0.92 -14.72
C ILE A 49 -5.38 2.43 -14.97
N PHE A 50 -4.63 2.98 -15.94
CA PHE A 50 -4.70 4.41 -16.25
C PHE A 50 -6.09 4.82 -16.77
N SER A 51 -6.67 4.04 -17.69
CA SER A 51 -7.99 4.34 -18.24
C SER A 51 -9.08 4.28 -17.16
N GLY A 52 -9.08 3.27 -16.30
CA GLY A 52 -10.04 3.16 -15.21
C GLY A 52 -9.85 4.23 -14.14
N MET A 53 -8.61 4.59 -13.81
CA MET A 53 -8.32 5.71 -12.89
C MET A 53 -8.85 7.04 -13.43
N VAL A 54 -8.57 7.37 -14.70
CA VAL A 54 -9.09 8.60 -15.33
C VAL A 54 -10.61 8.58 -15.38
N THR A 55 -11.21 7.44 -15.71
CA THR A 55 -12.66 7.32 -15.82
C THR A 55 -13.33 7.45 -14.45
N ALA A 56 -12.78 6.84 -13.40
CA ALA A 56 -13.24 7.03 -12.02
C ALA A 56 -13.12 8.48 -11.57
N PHE A 57 -12.01 9.14 -11.90
CA PHE A 57 -11.80 10.56 -11.60
C PHE A 57 -12.84 11.47 -12.28
N ILE A 58 -13.09 11.25 -13.58
CA ILE A 58 -14.12 12.00 -14.32
C ILE A 58 -15.50 11.74 -13.72
N PHE A 59 -15.78 10.49 -13.35
CA PHE A 59 -17.07 10.14 -12.75
C PHE A 59 -17.27 10.84 -11.41
N ILE A 60 -16.31 10.74 -10.47
CA ILE A 60 -16.47 11.33 -9.14
C ILE A 60 -16.68 12.84 -9.23
N VAL A 61 -15.95 13.54 -10.12
CA VAL A 61 -16.13 14.98 -10.35
C VAL A 61 -17.53 15.29 -10.87
N ARG A 62 -18.10 14.45 -11.74
CA ARG A 62 -19.48 14.62 -12.25
C ARG A 62 -20.57 14.18 -11.28
N ALA A 63 -20.23 13.33 -10.32
CA ALA A 63 -21.15 12.84 -9.29
C ALA A 63 -21.31 13.84 -8.14
N LEU A 64 -20.43 14.84 -8.03
CA LEU A 64 -20.61 15.95 -7.10
C LEU A 64 -21.84 16.81 -7.49
N PRO A 65 -22.50 17.47 -6.52
CA PRO A 65 -23.62 18.36 -6.78
C PRO A 65 -23.30 19.42 -7.83
N GLN A 66 -24.24 19.74 -8.73
CA GLN A 66 -24.01 20.67 -9.85
C GLN A 66 -23.64 22.09 -9.39
N ASP A 67 -24.14 22.52 -8.23
CA ASP A 67 -23.85 23.83 -7.64
C ASP A 67 -22.48 23.88 -6.93
N LEU A 68 -21.83 22.72 -6.75
CA LEU A 68 -20.53 22.62 -6.10
C LEU A 68 -19.39 22.77 -7.12
N THR A 69 -18.74 23.92 -7.12
CA THR A 69 -17.52 24.11 -7.91
C THR A 69 -16.37 23.25 -7.36
N PHE A 70 -15.41 22.90 -8.23
CA PHE A 70 -14.23 22.13 -7.82
C PHE A 70 -13.43 22.84 -6.72
N SER A 71 -13.36 24.17 -6.73
CA SER A 71 -12.68 24.95 -5.68
C SER A 71 -13.39 24.80 -4.33
N ASN A 72 -14.72 24.87 -4.31
CA ASN A 72 -15.52 24.72 -3.09
C ASN A 72 -15.43 23.29 -2.54
N ALA A 73 -15.35 22.28 -3.42
CA ALA A 73 -15.09 20.90 -3.01
C ALA A 73 -13.73 20.76 -2.30
N LEU A 74 -12.68 21.41 -2.82
CA LEU A 74 -11.37 21.44 -2.16
C LEU A 74 -11.39 22.26 -0.86
N GLN A 75 -12.11 23.38 -0.80
CA GLN A 75 -12.29 24.13 0.43
C GLN A 75 -12.94 23.28 1.52
N LEU A 76 -14.02 22.55 1.18
CA LEU A 76 -14.68 21.63 2.11
C LEU A 76 -13.70 20.55 2.60
N ALA A 77 -12.95 19.93 1.69
CA ALA A 77 -11.92 18.96 2.06
C ALA A 77 -10.85 19.57 2.99
N GLY A 78 -10.41 20.79 2.70
CA GLY A 78 -9.42 21.52 3.51
C GLY A 78 -9.90 21.84 4.92
N MET A 79 -11.16 22.29 5.07
CA MET A 79 -11.77 22.54 6.38
C MET A 79 -11.88 21.27 7.23
N ASN A 80 -11.99 20.09 6.60
CA ASN A 80 -11.99 18.78 7.28
C ASN A 80 -10.58 18.16 7.37
N GLU A 81 -9.54 18.98 7.20
CA GLU A 81 -8.12 18.62 7.29
C GLU A 81 -7.66 17.55 6.28
N LYS A 82 -8.46 17.24 5.25
CA LYS A 82 -8.13 16.22 4.24
C LYS A 82 -7.07 16.67 3.22
N LEU A 83 -6.77 17.98 3.19
CA LEU A 83 -5.73 18.57 2.34
C LEU A 83 -4.46 18.95 3.10
N ASN A 84 -4.37 18.62 4.40
CA ASN A 84 -3.15 18.85 5.20
C ASN A 84 -2.11 17.76 4.89
N VAL A 85 -1.50 17.86 3.71
CA VAL A 85 -0.56 16.84 3.19
C VAL A 85 0.86 17.01 3.70
N LEU A 86 1.25 18.23 4.12
CA LEU A 86 2.60 18.55 4.54
C LEU A 86 2.64 18.94 6.02
N ASP A 87 3.26 18.08 6.82
CA ASP A 87 3.59 18.36 8.22
C ASP A 87 5.10 18.61 8.35
N PHE A 88 5.49 19.85 8.67
CA PHE A 88 6.91 20.24 8.82
C PHE A 88 7.45 20.08 10.24
N SER A 89 6.65 19.53 11.16
CA SER A 89 7.10 19.25 12.52
C SER A 89 8.29 18.29 12.53
N PHE A 90 9.26 18.57 13.41
CA PHE A 90 10.37 17.66 13.65
C PHE A 90 9.99 16.70 14.79
N ASP A 91 9.22 15.67 14.44
CA ASP A 91 8.91 14.57 15.34
C ASP A 91 9.41 13.25 14.73
N PRO A 92 10.52 12.67 15.24
CA PRO A 92 11.05 11.39 14.79
C PRO A 92 10.08 10.22 14.96
N ASN A 93 9.09 10.33 15.84
CA ASN A 93 8.06 9.31 16.06
C ASN A 93 6.90 9.46 15.06
N ASN A 94 6.70 10.65 14.51
CA ASN A 94 5.72 10.89 13.47
C ASN A 94 6.21 10.39 12.10
N ARG A 95 5.41 9.48 11.54
CA ARG A 95 5.70 8.75 10.32
C ARG A 95 5.50 9.59 9.06
N TYR A 96 4.65 10.62 9.11
CA TYR A 96 4.19 11.33 7.91
C TYR A 96 4.58 12.81 7.90
N THR A 97 5.72 13.15 8.51
CA THR A 97 6.31 14.49 8.39
C THR A 97 7.07 14.63 7.07
N PHE A 98 7.24 15.88 6.62
CA PHE A 98 8.07 16.25 5.48
C PHE A 98 9.49 15.67 5.64
N TRP A 99 10.04 15.72 6.85
CA TRP A 99 11.38 15.21 7.16
C TRP A 99 11.44 13.69 7.03
N SER A 100 10.51 12.96 7.66
CA SER A 100 10.41 11.49 7.54
C SER A 100 10.26 11.06 6.07
N GLY A 101 9.52 11.82 5.26
CA GLY A 101 9.33 11.58 3.83
C GLY A 101 10.59 11.81 2.99
N ILE A 102 11.25 12.97 3.13
CA ILE A 102 12.41 13.31 2.30
C ILE A 102 13.69 12.56 2.72
N THR A 103 13.80 12.12 3.97
CA THR A 103 14.96 11.32 4.43
C THR A 103 14.65 9.83 4.33
N GLY A 104 13.73 9.32 5.15
CA GLY A 104 13.34 7.92 5.24
C GLY A 104 12.76 7.41 3.92
N GLY A 105 11.82 8.16 3.34
CA GLY A 105 11.21 7.81 2.06
C GLY A 105 12.21 7.83 0.89
N LEU A 106 13.20 8.74 0.90
CA LEU A 106 14.27 8.75 -0.11
C LEU A 106 15.14 7.49 -0.02
N PHE A 107 15.58 7.11 1.18
CA PHE A 107 16.40 5.91 1.36
C PHE A 107 15.62 4.65 1.03
N LEU A 108 14.34 4.57 1.43
CA LEU A 108 13.44 3.50 1.03
C LEU A 108 13.35 3.39 -0.49
N ALA A 109 13.18 4.51 -1.19
CA ALA A 109 13.11 4.53 -2.66
C ALA A 109 14.45 4.14 -3.30
N LEU A 110 15.59 4.59 -2.76
CA LEU A 110 16.92 4.20 -3.24
C LEU A 110 17.15 2.69 -3.09
N SER A 111 16.75 2.09 -1.97
CA SER A 111 16.81 0.64 -1.79
C SER A 111 15.87 -0.08 -2.76
N TYR A 112 14.61 0.34 -2.82
CA TYR A 112 13.60 -0.30 -3.65
C TYR A 112 13.98 -0.27 -5.13
N PHE A 113 14.39 0.87 -5.67
CA PHE A 113 14.76 0.95 -7.09
C PHE A 113 16.19 0.53 -7.38
N GLY A 114 17.10 0.58 -6.41
CA GLY A 114 18.52 0.31 -6.62
C GLY A 114 18.96 -1.11 -6.29
N THR A 115 18.28 -1.77 -5.35
CA THR A 115 18.73 -3.06 -4.78
C THR A 115 17.69 -4.16 -4.85
N ASP A 116 16.40 -3.82 -5.01
CA ASP A 116 15.34 -4.82 -5.08
C ASP A 116 15.36 -5.57 -6.41
N GLN A 117 15.37 -6.89 -6.35
CA GLN A 117 15.42 -7.74 -7.54
C GLN A 117 14.22 -7.54 -8.47
N SER A 118 13.02 -7.30 -7.92
CA SER A 118 11.80 -7.13 -8.74
C SER A 118 11.87 -5.88 -9.61
N GLN A 119 12.67 -4.89 -9.21
CA GLN A 119 12.96 -3.67 -9.97
C GLN A 119 14.22 -3.81 -10.82
N VAL A 120 15.34 -4.26 -10.23
CA VAL A 120 16.64 -4.35 -10.91
C VAL A 120 16.57 -5.26 -12.14
N GLN A 121 15.81 -6.35 -12.06
CA GLN A 121 15.60 -7.27 -13.18
C GLN A 121 15.04 -6.57 -14.42
N ARG A 122 14.19 -5.54 -14.25
CA ARG A 122 13.61 -4.78 -15.37
C ARG A 122 14.69 -4.02 -16.13
N TYR A 123 15.64 -3.43 -15.42
CA TYR A 123 16.74 -2.67 -16.03
C TYR A 123 17.75 -3.58 -16.73
N LEU A 124 18.01 -4.77 -16.18
CA LEU A 124 18.90 -5.78 -16.78
C LEU A 124 18.32 -6.41 -18.05
N SER A 125 16.99 -6.45 -18.17
CA SER A 125 16.30 -6.95 -19.36
C SER A 125 16.08 -5.89 -20.45
N GLY A 126 16.51 -4.64 -20.22
CA GLY A 126 16.39 -3.55 -21.18
C GLY A 126 17.31 -3.76 -22.39
N LYS A 127 16.95 -3.19 -23.54
CA LYS A 127 17.73 -3.37 -24.78
C LYS A 127 19.08 -2.65 -24.75
N SER A 128 19.17 -1.56 -24.00
CA SER A 128 20.40 -0.76 -23.83
C SER A 128 20.37 0.00 -22.52
N LEU A 129 21.56 0.42 -22.05
CA LEU A 129 21.69 1.26 -20.86
C LEU A 129 20.84 2.54 -20.95
N GLY A 130 20.87 3.21 -22.10
CA GLY A 130 20.11 4.45 -22.30
C GLY A 130 18.59 4.24 -22.26
N GLU A 131 18.09 3.11 -22.79
CA GLU A 131 16.68 2.76 -22.66
C GLU A 131 16.29 2.44 -21.22
N SER A 132 17.13 1.72 -20.48
CA SER A 132 16.87 1.42 -19.06
C SER A 132 16.86 2.69 -18.19
N GLN A 133 17.77 3.64 -18.45
CA GLN A 133 17.80 4.94 -17.77
C GLN A 133 16.54 5.78 -18.08
N LYS A 134 16.13 5.84 -19.35
CA LYS A 134 14.88 6.51 -19.75
C LYS A 134 13.66 5.85 -19.09
N GLY A 135 13.65 4.52 -18.99
CA GLY A 135 12.60 3.76 -18.31
C GLY A 135 12.49 4.13 -16.82
N LEU A 136 13.62 4.27 -16.13
CA LEU A 136 13.66 4.72 -14.73
C LEU A 136 13.11 6.15 -14.57
N ILE A 137 13.51 7.08 -15.45
CA ILE A 137 12.98 8.47 -15.42
C ILE A 137 11.48 8.48 -15.69
N MET A 138 11.00 7.70 -16.67
CA MET A 138 9.57 7.59 -16.98
C MET A 138 8.75 7.02 -15.83
N ASN A 139 9.34 6.18 -14.97
CA ASN A 139 8.68 5.73 -13.74
C ASN A 139 8.32 6.94 -12.85
N GLY A 140 9.30 7.80 -12.56
CA GLY A 140 9.07 9.02 -11.79
C GLY A 140 8.04 9.95 -12.44
N PHE A 141 8.17 10.19 -13.75
CA PHE A 141 7.27 11.05 -14.51
C PHE A 141 5.82 10.57 -14.48
N LEU A 142 5.56 9.26 -14.57
CA LEU A 142 4.20 8.70 -14.56
C LEU A 142 3.66 8.51 -13.14
N LYS A 143 4.52 8.15 -12.18
CA LYS A 143 4.12 7.82 -10.81
C LYS A 143 3.67 9.04 -10.02
N ILE A 144 4.33 10.19 -10.19
CA ILE A 144 4.00 11.42 -9.44
C ILE A 144 2.56 11.90 -9.77
N PRO A 145 2.16 12.11 -11.04
CA PRO A 145 0.80 12.50 -11.36
C PRO A 145 -0.22 11.42 -10.99
N MET A 146 0.10 10.13 -11.21
CA MET A 146 -0.77 9.03 -10.83
C MET A 146 -1.09 9.05 -9.33
N GLN A 147 -0.07 9.20 -8.48
CA GLN A 147 -0.25 9.26 -7.03
C GLN A 147 -1.14 10.46 -6.64
N PHE A 148 -0.94 11.61 -7.27
CA PHE A 148 -1.77 12.79 -7.05
C PHE A 148 -3.25 12.51 -7.40
N PHE A 149 -3.54 11.90 -8.55
CA PHE A 149 -4.92 11.58 -8.94
C PHE A 149 -5.56 10.52 -8.04
N ILE A 150 -4.82 9.51 -7.58
CA ILE A 150 -5.35 8.51 -6.65
C ILE A 150 -5.74 9.16 -5.32
N LEU A 151 -4.84 9.97 -4.74
CA LEU A 151 -5.11 10.66 -3.47
C LEU A 151 -6.25 11.67 -3.61
N LEU A 152 -6.24 12.46 -4.68
CA LEU A 152 -7.29 13.42 -4.97
C LEU A 152 -8.65 12.74 -5.17
N THR A 153 -8.70 11.58 -5.85
CA THR A 153 -9.93 10.79 -5.97
C THR A 153 -10.45 10.38 -4.58
N GLY A 154 -9.58 9.95 -3.67
CA GLY A 154 -9.96 9.64 -2.29
C GLY A 154 -10.55 10.85 -1.55
N VAL A 155 -9.96 12.04 -1.73
CA VAL A 155 -10.50 13.30 -1.19
C VAL A 155 -11.86 13.63 -1.79
N LEU A 156 -12.04 13.46 -3.10
CA LEU A 156 -13.33 13.73 -3.76
C LEU A 156 -14.41 12.73 -3.34
N VAL A 157 -14.05 11.48 -3.08
CA VAL A 157 -14.97 10.47 -2.49
C VAL A 157 -15.37 10.88 -1.07
N PHE A 158 -14.44 11.42 -0.27
CA PHE A 158 -14.79 12.00 1.02
C PHE A 158 -15.80 13.16 0.88
N VAL A 159 -15.54 14.09 -0.06
CA VAL A 159 -16.45 15.22 -0.34
C VAL A 159 -17.82 14.72 -0.80
N PHE A 160 -17.85 13.73 -1.67
CA PHE A 160 -19.08 13.11 -2.17
C PHE A 160 -19.95 12.58 -1.02
N PHE A 161 -19.37 11.89 -0.04
CA PHE A 161 -20.10 11.40 1.14
C PHE A 161 -20.47 12.49 2.16
N GLN A 162 -20.11 13.76 1.93
CA GLN A 162 -20.70 14.88 2.66
C GLN A 162 -22.10 15.24 2.14
N TYR A 163 -22.38 14.93 0.87
CA TYR A 163 -23.67 15.18 0.23
C TYR A 163 -24.50 13.91 0.07
N GLU A 164 -23.87 12.74 -0.02
CA GLU A 164 -24.54 11.46 -0.15
C GLU A 164 -24.49 10.67 1.15
N LYS A 165 -25.56 9.91 1.43
CA LYS A 165 -25.65 9.11 2.65
C LYS A 165 -24.57 8.03 2.65
N ALA A 166 -23.65 8.12 3.61
CA ALA A 166 -22.68 7.09 3.90
C ALA A 166 -23.15 6.23 5.09
N PRO A 167 -22.87 4.91 5.08
CA PRO A 167 -23.10 4.09 6.26
C PRO A 167 -22.16 4.53 7.39
N ILE A 168 -22.54 4.21 8.63
CA ILE A 168 -21.70 4.49 9.81
C ILE A 168 -20.38 3.67 9.78
N HIS A 169 -20.40 2.52 9.09
CA HIS A 169 -19.25 1.64 8.88
C HIS A 169 -19.28 1.10 7.44
N PHE A 170 -18.15 1.07 6.73
CA PHE A 170 -18.14 0.69 5.31
C PHE A 170 -18.02 -0.82 5.04
N ASN A 171 -17.69 -1.64 6.04
CA ASN A 171 -17.64 -3.10 5.89
C ASN A 171 -19.06 -3.71 6.10
N PRO A 172 -19.74 -4.18 5.03
CA PRO A 172 -21.12 -4.69 5.14
C PRO A 172 -21.20 -5.99 5.94
N TYR A 173 -20.18 -6.84 5.88
CA TYR A 173 -20.12 -8.08 6.64
C TYR A 173 -20.04 -7.81 8.15
N ALA A 174 -19.27 -6.79 8.56
CA ALA A 174 -19.20 -6.38 9.96
C ALA A 174 -20.55 -5.85 10.47
N ILE A 175 -21.24 -5.03 9.66
CA ILE A 175 -22.58 -4.51 10.00
C ILE A 175 -23.58 -5.66 10.19
N GLU A 176 -23.65 -6.60 9.25
CA GLU A 176 -24.58 -7.73 9.34
C GLU A 176 -24.34 -8.55 10.62
N LYS A 177 -23.07 -8.83 10.94
CA LYS A 177 -22.72 -9.63 12.11
C LYS A 177 -22.95 -8.90 13.42
N VAL A 178 -22.56 -7.62 13.55
CA VAL A 178 -22.74 -6.88 14.81
C VAL A 178 -24.22 -6.69 15.16
N LYS A 179 -25.09 -6.52 14.16
CA LYS A 179 -26.56 -6.41 14.38
C LYS A 179 -27.19 -7.66 14.99
N THR A 180 -26.54 -8.83 14.87
CA THR A 180 -27.01 -10.08 15.49
C THR A 180 -26.49 -10.30 16.92
N THR A 181 -25.68 -9.37 17.44
CA THR A 181 -25.06 -9.47 18.77
C THR A 181 -25.82 -8.63 19.81
N PRO A 182 -25.56 -8.81 21.13
CA PRO A 182 -26.14 -7.95 22.16
C PRO A 182 -25.82 -6.45 22.00
N GLY A 183 -24.73 -6.10 21.30
CA GLY A 183 -24.41 -4.71 20.93
C GLY A 183 -25.19 -4.14 19.74
N GLY A 184 -26.06 -4.95 19.10
CA GLY A 184 -26.81 -4.57 17.90
C GLY A 184 -27.72 -3.35 18.11
N ASP A 185 -28.46 -3.30 19.20
CA ASP A 185 -29.38 -2.17 19.51
C ASP A 185 -28.62 -0.85 19.68
N GLN A 186 -27.46 -0.90 20.34
CA GLN A 186 -26.59 0.28 20.51
C GLN A 186 -25.99 0.73 19.17
N PHE A 187 -25.60 -0.23 18.33
CA PHE A 187 -25.10 0.05 16.98
C PHE A 187 -26.19 0.71 16.11
N GLU A 188 -27.42 0.20 16.14
CA GLU A 188 -28.55 0.75 15.39
C GLU A 188 -28.93 2.15 15.89
N ALA A 189 -28.91 2.39 17.21
CA ALA A 189 -29.11 3.72 17.77
C ALA A 189 -28.05 4.73 17.26
N LEU A 190 -26.78 4.32 17.16
CA LEU A 190 -25.71 5.14 16.58
C LEU A 190 -25.91 5.38 15.08
N GLU A 191 -26.39 4.39 14.33
CA GLU A 191 -26.72 4.51 12.90
C GLU A 191 -27.81 5.57 12.68
N VAL A 192 -28.91 5.50 13.45
CA VAL A 192 -29.99 6.50 13.41
C VAL A 192 -29.49 7.89 13.82
N ALA A 193 -28.70 7.99 14.90
CA ALA A 193 -28.14 9.26 15.34
C ALA A 193 -27.21 9.88 14.27
N ASN A 194 -26.40 9.06 13.61
CA ASN A 194 -25.51 9.50 12.54
C ASN A 194 -26.28 9.95 11.28
N ASP A 195 -27.42 9.30 10.97
CA ASP A 195 -28.30 9.71 9.88
C ASP A 195 -28.94 11.09 10.12
N ILE A 196 -29.38 11.35 11.37
CA ILE A 196 -29.90 12.67 11.76
C ILE A 196 -28.82 13.74 11.58
N ILE A 197 -27.60 13.48 12.09
CA ILE A 197 -26.46 14.40 11.95
C ILE A 197 -26.14 14.64 10.46
N HIS A 198 -26.18 13.60 9.62
CA HIS A 198 -25.94 13.74 8.19
C HIS A 198 -26.95 14.67 7.53
N HIS A 199 -28.24 14.54 7.84
CA HIS A 199 -29.26 15.46 7.35
C HIS A 199 -29.06 16.90 7.84
N GLU A 200 -28.63 17.11 9.07
CA GLU A 200 -28.31 18.44 9.59
C GLU A 200 -27.09 19.07 8.91
N LYS A 201 -26.06 18.26 8.62
CA LYS A 201 -24.89 18.69 7.85
C LYS A 201 -25.27 19.09 6.44
N GLN A 202 -26.08 18.29 5.75
CA GLN A 202 -26.60 18.63 4.43
C GLN A 202 -27.36 19.97 4.44
N LYS A 203 -28.17 20.24 5.48
CA LYS A 203 -28.84 21.55 5.63
C LYS A 203 -27.86 22.71 5.79
N GLN A 204 -26.69 22.51 6.40
CA GLN A 204 -25.65 23.55 6.42
C GLN A 204 -25.02 23.73 5.03
N LEU A 205 -24.66 22.63 4.36
CA LEU A 205 -24.00 22.65 3.05
C LEU A 205 -24.89 23.23 1.93
N GLN A 206 -26.21 23.15 2.05
CA GLN A 206 -27.17 23.69 1.08
C GLN A 206 -27.39 25.21 1.21
N GLN A 207 -26.84 25.86 2.24
CA GLN A 207 -26.94 27.31 2.37
C GLN A 207 -26.08 27.98 1.30
N LYS A 208 -26.65 28.97 0.60
CA LYS A 208 -26.01 29.62 -0.56
C LYS A 208 -24.66 30.26 -0.21
N ASP A 209 -24.55 30.75 1.02
CA ASP A 209 -23.40 31.46 1.58
C ASP A 209 -22.51 30.57 2.44
N PHE A 210 -22.73 29.24 2.49
CA PHE A 210 -21.95 28.31 3.33
C PHE A 210 -20.43 28.50 3.16
N PHE A 211 -19.94 28.58 1.92
CA PHE A 211 -18.50 28.71 1.65
C PHE A 211 -17.92 30.10 2.01
N SER A 212 -18.77 31.08 2.30
CA SER A 212 -18.40 32.44 2.71
C SER A 212 -18.76 32.76 4.17
N ASP A 213 -19.66 32.02 4.82
CA ASP A 213 -20.13 32.26 6.18
C ASP A 213 -19.38 31.39 7.21
N PRO A 214 -18.51 31.98 8.06
CA PRO A 214 -17.78 31.23 9.09
C PRO A 214 -18.67 30.56 10.13
N ILE A 215 -19.87 31.09 10.39
CA ILE A 215 -20.77 30.56 11.43
C ILE A 215 -21.36 29.22 10.96
N SER A 216 -21.85 29.17 9.73
CA SER A 216 -22.34 27.94 9.11
C SER A 216 -21.25 26.88 8.97
N GLN A 217 -20.02 27.30 8.64
CA GLN A 217 -18.85 26.43 8.60
C GLN A 217 -18.54 25.83 9.98
N ALA A 218 -18.52 26.64 11.03
CA ALA A 218 -18.27 26.17 12.40
C ALA A 218 -19.34 25.18 12.86
N LYS A 219 -20.61 25.44 12.55
CA LYS A 219 -21.71 24.52 12.87
C LYS A 219 -21.60 23.19 12.13
N TYR A 220 -21.25 23.23 10.84
CA TYR A 220 -20.95 22.02 10.07
C TYR A 220 -19.81 21.20 10.70
N LEU A 221 -18.72 21.86 11.12
CA LEU A 221 -17.56 21.18 11.71
C LEU A 221 -17.90 20.51 13.05
N GLN A 222 -18.72 21.14 13.88
CA GLN A 222 -19.22 20.53 15.13
C GLN A 222 -20.04 19.25 14.86
N LEU A 223 -20.89 19.27 13.84
CA LEU A 223 -21.66 18.11 13.41
C LEU A 223 -20.76 17.01 12.83
N GLU A 224 -19.74 17.36 12.07
CA GLU A 224 -18.74 16.41 11.58
C GLU A 224 -18.00 15.73 12.73
N GLU A 225 -17.56 16.48 13.74
CA GLU A 225 -16.91 15.93 14.93
C GLU A 225 -17.84 14.96 15.69
N GLN A 226 -19.14 15.28 15.77
CA GLN A 226 -20.12 14.37 16.36
C GLN A 226 -20.32 13.09 15.53
N SER A 227 -20.37 13.21 14.20
CA SER A 227 -20.43 12.04 13.30
C SER A 227 -19.19 11.16 13.44
N GLN A 228 -18.00 11.75 13.54
CA GLN A 228 -16.75 11.00 13.76
C GLN A 228 -16.76 10.26 15.10
N ARG A 229 -17.25 10.88 16.18
CA ARG A 229 -17.44 10.21 17.48
C ARG A 229 -18.39 9.02 17.38
N ASN A 230 -19.52 9.16 16.68
CA ASN A 230 -20.46 8.05 16.47
C ASN A 230 -19.80 6.89 15.69
N ARG A 231 -19.00 7.21 14.65
CA ARG A 231 -18.25 6.20 13.88
C ARG A 231 -17.22 5.47 14.73
N THR A 232 -16.49 6.18 15.60
CA THR A 232 -15.54 5.56 16.54
C THR A 232 -16.25 4.64 17.52
N ALA A 233 -17.34 5.09 18.14
CA ALA A 233 -18.14 4.25 19.05
C ALA A 233 -18.71 3.00 18.34
N ALA A 234 -19.16 3.14 17.09
CA ALA A 234 -19.64 2.01 16.29
C ALA A 234 -18.54 0.97 16.03
N LYS A 235 -17.29 1.42 15.81
CA LYS A 235 -16.12 0.54 15.68
C LYS A 235 -15.82 -0.21 16.98
N GLU A 236 -15.83 0.48 18.11
CA GLU A 236 -15.62 -0.14 19.42
C GLU A 236 -16.67 -1.23 19.71
N ILE A 237 -17.93 -1.00 19.36
CA ILE A 237 -18.99 -2.01 19.49
C ILE A 237 -18.68 -3.25 18.62
N ILE A 238 -18.21 -3.05 17.38
CA ILE A 238 -17.81 -4.17 16.50
C ILE A 238 -16.65 -4.95 17.12
N GLU A 239 -15.62 -4.26 17.64
CA GLU A 239 -14.44 -4.90 18.25
C GLU A 239 -14.80 -5.74 19.48
N ILE A 240 -15.67 -5.22 20.34
CA ILE A 240 -16.10 -5.91 21.56
C ILE A 240 -16.94 -7.15 21.24
N ASN A 241 -17.87 -7.05 20.28
CA ASN A 241 -18.85 -8.11 20.00
C ASN A 241 -18.39 -9.10 18.92
N GLN A 242 -17.44 -8.71 18.07
CA GLN A 242 -16.94 -9.50 16.94
C GLN A 242 -15.41 -9.36 16.79
N PRO A 243 -14.61 -9.83 17.76
CA PRO A 243 -13.14 -9.63 17.77
C PRO A 243 -12.40 -10.33 16.62
N MET A 244 -13.06 -11.27 15.94
CA MET A 244 -12.50 -11.97 14.76
C MET A 244 -12.75 -11.22 13.44
N ILE A 245 -13.57 -10.16 13.46
CA ILE A 245 -13.88 -9.33 12.30
C ILE A 245 -13.04 -8.05 12.37
N GLU A 246 -12.46 -7.66 11.25
CA GLU A 246 -11.72 -6.41 11.13
C GLU A 246 -12.67 -5.20 11.28
N SER A 247 -12.42 -4.38 12.31
CA SER A 247 -13.15 -3.14 12.63
C SER A 247 -12.66 -1.93 11.83
N ASN A 248 -11.51 -2.03 11.16
CA ASN A 248 -11.09 -0.99 10.24
C ASN A 248 -11.81 -1.11 8.91
N ASP A 249 -12.46 -0.02 8.50
CA ASP A 249 -13.28 0.05 7.30
C ASP A 249 -12.73 1.00 6.23
N LYS A 250 -11.55 1.61 6.46
CA LYS A 250 -10.93 2.57 5.53
C LYS A 250 -10.75 1.98 4.12
N ASP A 251 -10.38 0.71 4.03
CA ASP A 251 -10.20 -0.01 2.76
C ASP A 251 -11.53 -0.25 2.02
N TYR A 252 -12.66 -0.16 2.73
CA TYR A 252 -14.00 -0.39 2.19
C TYR A 252 -14.68 0.89 1.70
N VAL A 253 -14.19 2.09 2.06
CA VAL A 253 -14.79 3.38 1.65
C VAL A 253 -14.90 3.48 0.13
N PHE A 254 -13.78 3.24 -0.57
CA PHE A 254 -13.74 3.31 -2.03
C PHE A 254 -14.52 2.16 -2.68
N ILE A 255 -14.50 0.96 -2.06
CA ILE A 255 -15.26 -0.20 -2.54
C ILE A 255 -16.76 0.08 -2.48
N TYR A 256 -17.23 0.64 -1.35
CA TYR A 256 -18.62 1.01 -1.16
C TYR A 256 -19.04 2.05 -2.19
N PHE A 257 -18.20 3.07 -2.44
CA PHE A 257 -18.45 4.05 -3.49
C PHE A 257 -18.63 3.37 -4.87
N ILE A 258 -17.72 2.47 -5.23
CA ILE A 258 -17.78 1.72 -6.49
C ILE A 258 -19.07 0.94 -6.60
N LEU A 259 -19.42 0.17 -5.57
CA LEU A 259 -20.54 -0.77 -5.63
C LEU A 259 -21.92 -0.12 -5.61
N ASN A 260 -22.06 1.00 -4.89
CA ASN A 260 -23.37 1.60 -4.64
C ASN A 260 -23.65 2.83 -5.52
N HIS A 261 -22.61 3.46 -6.08
CA HIS A 261 -22.78 4.73 -6.80
C HIS A 261 -22.28 4.70 -8.26
N LEU A 262 -21.47 3.72 -8.67
CA LEU A 262 -21.05 3.62 -10.07
C LEU A 262 -22.05 2.83 -10.93
N PRO A 263 -22.19 3.18 -12.22
CA PRO A 263 -22.97 2.38 -13.15
C PRO A 263 -22.30 1.04 -13.43
N GLN A 264 -23.09 0.03 -13.77
CA GLN A 264 -22.69 -1.37 -13.86
C GLN A 264 -21.44 -1.62 -14.75
N GLY A 265 -21.30 -0.90 -15.88
CA GLY A 265 -20.11 -1.01 -16.75
C GLY A 265 -18.82 -0.49 -16.10
N LEU A 266 -18.90 0.57 -15.29
CA LEU A 266 -17.75 1.15 -14.60
C LEU A 266 -17.29 0.28 -13.43
N ILE A 267 -18.21 -0.40 -12.76
CA ILE A 267 -17.89 -1.38 -11.72
C ILE A 267 -16.97 -2.45 -12.32
N GLY A 268 -17.37 -3.06 -13.44
CA GLY A 268 -16.55 -4.08 -14.11
C GLY A 268 -15.16 -3.58 -14.51
N LEU A 269 -15.06 -2.34 -15.03
CA LEU A 269 -13.78 -1.73 -15.36
C LEU A 269 -12.88 -1.57 -14.13
N LEU A 270 -13.40 -1.09 -12.99
CA LEU A 270 -12.59 -0.89 -11.79
C LEU A 270 -12.18 -2.21 -11.12
N LEU A 271 -13.03 -3.23 -11.19
CA LEU A 271 -12.62 -4.59 -10.79
C LEU A 271 -11.47 -5.08 -11.66
N ALA A 272 -11.51 -4.84 -12.97
CA ALA A 272 -10.41 -5.17 -13.86
C ALA A 272 -9.13 -4.39 -13.53
N VAL A 273 -9.23 -3.10 -13.15
CA VAL A 273 -8.10 -2.27 -12.69
C VAL A 273 -7.45 -2.88 -11.45
N ILE A 274 -8.26 -3.20 -10.43
CA ILE A 274 -7.80 -3.74 -9.15
C ILE A 274 -7.10 -5.09 -9.35
N LEU A 275 -7.72 -5.99 -10.14
CA LEU A 275 -7.15 -7.29 -10.45
C LEU A 275 -5.84 -7.14 -11.25
N SER A 276 -5.83 -6.26 -12.25
CA SER A 276 -4.64 -5.96 -13.06
C SER A 276 -3.48 -5.46 -12.20
N ALA A 277 -3.74 -4.52 -11.29
CA ALA A 277 -2.73 -3.97 -10.40
C ALA A 277 -2.15 -5.03 -9.46
N ALA A 278 -3.00 -5.84 -8.84
CA ALA A 278 -2.57 -6.85 -7.88
C ALA A 278 -1.86 -8.05 -8.53
N MET A 279 -2.32 -8.48 -9.71
CA MET A 279 -1.66 -9.53 -10.48
C MET A 279 -0.27 -9.08 -10.93
N SER A 280 -0.17 -7.88 -11.52
CA SER A 280 1.08 -7.28 -11.99
C SER A 280 2.20 -7.30 -10.93
N SER A 281 1.90 -6.83 -9.72
CA SER A 281 2.88 -6.78 -8.62
C SER A 281 3.21 -8.17 -8.09
N SER A 282 2.20 -9.00 -7.81
CA SER A 282 2.38 -10.34 -7.22
C SER A 282 3.23 -11.25 -8.12
N ALA A 283 2.99 -11.24 -9.43
CA ALA A 283 3.81 -12.03 -10.36
C ALA A 283 5.25 -11.53 -10.47
N SER A 284 5.46 -10.21 -10.41
CA SER A 284 6.82 -9.63 -10.43
C SER A 284 7.62 -10.12 -9.22
N GLU A 285 7.01 -10.15 -8.03
CA GLU A 285 7.65 -10.59 -6.79
C GLU A 285 7.89 -12.11 -6.76
N ILE A 286 6.89 -12.92 -7.14
CA ILE A 286 7.06 -14.38 -7.22
C ILE A 286 8.17 -14.75 -8.22
N ASN A 287 8.23 -14.03 -9.35
CA ASN A 287 9.28 -14.23 -10.34
C ASN A 287 10.66 -13.81 -9.81
N ALA A 288 10.77 -12.69 -9.08
CA ALA A 288 12.01 -12.24 -8.48
C ALA A 288 12.53 -13.26 -7.44
N LEU A 289 11.66 -13.75 -6.54
CA LEU A 289 11.99 -14.77 -5.55
C LEU A 289 12.42 -16.09 -6.19
N SER A 290 11.75 -16.50 -7.27
CA SER A 290 12.14 -17.67 -8.06
C SER A 290 13.53 -17.50 -8.68
N ALA A 291 13.79 -16.33 -9.30
CA ALA A 291 15.08 -16.04 -9.90
C ALA A 291 16.24 -16.07 -8.88
N ILE A 292 16.06 -15.43 -7.72
CA ILE A 292 17.05 -15.46 -6.62
C ILE A 292 17.28 -16.90 -6.15
N SER A 293 16.20 -17.65 -5.95
CA SER A 293 16.30 -19.04 -5.50
C SER A 293 17.04 -19.94 -6.50
N VAL A 294 16.83 -19.73 -7.80
CA VAL A 294 17.52 -20.48 -8.85
C VAL A 294 18.99 -20.07 -8.96
N VAL A 295 19.27 -18.77 -9.08
CA VAL A 295 20.61 -18.28 -9.43
C VAL A 295 21.53 -18.26 -8.21
N ASP A 296 21.06 -17.70 -7.09
CA ASP A 296 21.93 -17.37 -5.95
C ASP A 296 22.03 -18.52 -4.96
N LEU A 297 20.99 -19.35 -4.86
CA LEU A 297 20.97 -20.52 -3.97
C LEU A 297 21.21 -21.81 -4.79
N TYR A 298 20.28 -22.18 -5.66
CA TYR A 298 20.28 -23.51 -6.27
C TYR A 298 21.48 -23.75 -7.21
N LYS A 299 21.70 -22.86 -8.18
CA LYS A 299 22.80 -22.95 -9.17
C LYS A 299 24.17 -22.86 -8.49
N ARG A 300 24.29 -22.02 -7.46
CA ARG A 300 25.53 -21.85 -6.69
C ARG A 300 25.98 -23.14 -5.99
N PHE A 301 25.05 -23.92 -5.44
CA PHE A 301 25.39 -25.15 -4.70
C PHE A 301 25.36 -26.44 -5.54
N ARG A 302 24.63 -26.49 -6.66
CA ARG A 302 24.44 -27.72 -7.47
C ARG A 302 25.34 -27.83 -8.71
N GLY A 303 26.23 -26.85 -8.94
CA GLY A 303 27.10 -26.79 -10.12
C GLY A 303 26.32 -26.51 -11.42
N THR A 304 27.01 -26.51 -12.56
CA THR A 304 26.44 -26.25 -13.90
C THR A 304 25.59 -27.41 -14.39
N LYS A 305 24.31 -27.12 -14.66
CA LYS A 305 23.32 -28.01 -15.30
C LYS A 305 22.85 -27.40 -16.63
N ASP A 306 22.09 -28.16 -17.40
CA ASP A 306 21.45 -27.68 -18.63
C ASP A 306 20.42 -26.56 -18.33
N GLU A 307 20.19 -25.67 -19.28
CA GLU A 307 19.25 -24.55 -19.14
C GLU A 307 17.82 -25.05 -18.84
N LYS A 308 17.41 -26.15 -19.48
CA LYS A 308 16.10 -26.79 -19.24
C LYS A 308 15.91 -27.17 -17.77
N HIS A 309 16.98 -27.63 -17.12
CA HIS A 309 16.96 -27.99 -15.71
C HIS A 309 16.71 -26.75 -14.84
N TYR A 310 17.38 -25.64 -15.11
CA TYR A 310 17.18 -24.40 -14.35
C TYR A 310 15.81 -23.76 -14.60
N VAL A 311 15.27 -23.87 -15.82
CA VAL A 311 13.89 -23.46 -16.10
C VAL A 311 12.90 -24.30 -15.29
N SER A 312 13.09 -25.62 -15.24
CA SER A 312 12.25 -26.49 -14.41
C SER A 312 12.38 -26.17 -12.93
N ALA A 313 13.60 -25.92 -12.44
CA ALA A 313 13.84 -25.51 -11.06
C ALA A 313 13.14 -24.18 -10.74
N GLY A 314 13.20 -23.20 -11.65
CA GLY A 314 12.49 -21.93 -11.54
C GLY A 314 10.98 -22.12 -11.43
N LYS A 315 10.38 -22.99 -12.25
CA LYS A 315 8.95 -23.33 -12.12
C LYS A 315 8.62 -23.92 -10.75
N THR A 316 9.46 -24.81 -10.21
CA THR A 316 9.28 -25.37 -8.87
C THR A 316 9.37 -24.29 -7.79
N PHE A 317 10.34 -23.37 -7.87
CA PHE A 317 10.44 -22.26 -6.91
C PHE A 317 9.29 -21.26 -7.04
N THR A 318 8.78 -21.03 -8.24
CA THR A 318 7.56 -20.23 -8.46
C THR A 318 6.35 -20.85 -7.75
N LEU A 319 6.17 -22.17 -7.83
CA LEU A 319 5.11 -22.87 -7.08
C LEU A 319 5.33 -22.77 -5.57
N LEU A 320 6.56 -22.96 -5.09
CA LEU A 320 6.92 -22.89 -3.68
C LEU A 320 6.59 -21.50 -3.10
N TRP A 321 7.13 -20.43 -3.70
CA TRP A 321 6.91 -19.07 -3.23
C TRP A 321 5.47 -18.62 -3.39
N GLY A 322 4.80 -19.06 -4.45
CA GLY A 322 3.37 -18.89 -4.64
C GLY A 322 2.55 -19.51 -3.49
N GLY A 323 2.84 -20.75 -3.13
CA GLY A 323 2.20 -21.43 -1.99
C GLY A 323 2.44 -20.72 -0.66
N ILE A 324 3.68 -20.29 -0.40
CA ILE A 324 4.03 -19.51 0.79
C ILE A 324 3.26 -18.18 0.83
N ALA A 325 3.18 -17.46 -0.30
CA ALA A 325 2.44 -16.21 -0.38
C ALA A 325 0.94 -16.39 -0.14
N ILE A 326 0.34 -17.46 -0.65
CA ILE A 326 -1.08 -17.80 -0.39
C ILE A 326 -1.28 -18.13 1.09
N ALA A 327 -0.42 -18.97 1.67
CA ALA A 327 -0.49 -19.34 3.08
C ALA A 327 -0.39 -18.11 3.99
N PHE A 328 0.56 -17.21 3.70
CA PHE A 328 0.70 -15.95 4.43
C PHE A 328 -0.53 -15.06 4.27
N ALA A 329 -1.06 -14.93 3.04
CA ALA A 329 -2.25 -14.13 2.78
C ALA A 329 -3.51 -14.64 3.51
N LEU A 330 -3.61 -15.94 3.81
CA LEU A 330 -4.71 -16.52 4.58
C LEU A 330 -4.67 -16.16 6.08
N VAL A 331 -3.51 -15.76 6.59
CA VAL A 331 -3.29 -15.38 8.00
C VAL A 331 -3.17 -13.85 8.17
N GLY A 332 -3.09 -13.09 7.08
CA GLY A 332 -2.72 -11.67 7.05
C GLY A 332 -3.67 -10.64 7.66
N ASN A 333 -4.67 -11.03 8.46
CA ASN A 333 -5.65 -10.12 9.09
C ASN A 333 -5.08 -9.25 10.23
N LEU A 334 -3.76 -9.07 10.32
CA LEU A 334 -3.08 -8.58 11.54
C LEU A 334 -2.78 -7.08 11.58
N TYR A 335 -3.13 -6.30 10.54
CA TYR A 335 -2.71 -4.89 10.47
C TYR A 335 -3.81 -3.97 9.97
N GLU A 336 -3.95 -2.81 10.63
CA GLU A 336 -4.92 -1.76 10.27
C GLU A 336 -4.78 -1.25 8.83
N ASN A 337 -3.58 -1.25 8.25
CA ASN A 337 -3.41 -0.82 6.87
C ASN A 337 -2.34 -1.66 6.16
N LEU A 338 -2.74 -2.30 5.06
CA LEU A 338 -1.85 -3.16 4.26
C LEU A 338 -0.68 -2.38 3.65
N ILE A 339 -0.87 -1.13 3.21
CA ILE A 339 0.22 -0.31 2.66
C ILE A 339 1.27 -0.03 3.74
N GLN A 340 0.81 0.17 4.97
CA GLN A 340 1.66 0.47 6.11
C GLN A 340 2.47 -0.76 6.52
N LEU A 341 1.83 -1.94 6.56
CA LEU A 341 2.51 -3.20 6.84
C LEU A 341 3.68 -3.46 5.88
N VAL A 342 3.43 -3.32 4.57
CA VAL A 342 4.47 -3.54 3.55
C VAL A 342 5.64 -2.55 3.74
N ASN A 343 5.34 -1.28 4.04
CA ASN A 343 6.38 -0.29 4.27
C ASN A 343 7.16 -0.51 5.57
N ILE A 344 6.52 -1.05 6.62
CA ILE A 344 7.21 -1.44 7.86
C ILE A 344 8.21 -2.56 7.55
N ILE A 345 7.73 -3.66 6.94
CA ILE A 345 8.59 -4.80 6.60
C ILE A 345 9.75 -4.35 5.71
N GLY A 346 9.46 -3.57 4.67
CA GLY A 346 10.49 -3.03 3.79
C GLY A 346 11.53 -2.21 4.56
N SER A 347 11.08 -1.31 5.45
CA SER A 347 11.98 -0.41 6.16
C SER A 347 12.90 -1.08 7.18
N LEU A 348 12.55 -2.27 7.67
CA LEU A 348 13.42 -3.07 8.53
C LEU A 348 14.67 -3.53 7.79
N PHE A 349 14.53 -3.98 6.54
CA PHE A 349 15.62 -4.63 5.81
C PHE A 349 16.30 -3.73 4.76
N TYR A 350 15.55 -2.81 4.14
CA TYR A 350 16.04 -2.04 2.99
C TYR A 350 17.21 -1.10 3.33
N GLY A 351 17.25 -0.57 4.55
CA GLY A 351 18.36 0.27 5.00
C GLY A 351 19.69 -0.50 5.03
N THR A 352 19.70 -1.67 5.68
CA THR A 352 20.88 -2.54 5.76
C THR A 352 21.36 -2.96 4.36
N ILE A 353 20.43 -3.38 3.49
CA ILE A 353 20.75 -3.81 2.12
C ILE A 353 21.36 -2.67 1.31
N LEU A 354 20.77 -1.47 1.36
CA LEU A 354 21.32 -0.30 0.66
C LEU A 354 22.72 0.05 1.15
N GLY A 355 22.97 -0.03 2.45
CA GLY A 355 24.31 0.14 3.02
C GLY A 355 25.33 -0.82 2.43
N ILE A 356 24.97 -2.10 2.24
CA ILE A 356 25.83 -3.10 1.60
C ILE A 356 26.18 -2.68 0.16
N PHE A 357 25.19 -2.23 -0.62
CA PHE A 357 25.42 -1.79 -2.00
C PHE A 357 26.24 -0.51 -2.09
N ILE A 358 26.00 0.48 -1.22
CA ILE A 358 26.81 1.70 -1.13
C ILE A 358 28.28 1.34 -0.84
N ILE A 359 28.52 0.40 0.09
CA ILE A 359 29.88 -0.11 0.37
C ILE A 359 30.51 -0.75 -0.87
N ALA A 360 29.78 -1.61 -1.56
CA ALA A 360 30.29 -2.30 -2.74
C ALA A 360 30.68 -1.32 -3.87
N ILE A 361 29.92 -0.24 -4.05
CA ILE A 361 30.14 0.74 -5.12
C ILE A 361 31.25 1.74 -4.76
N PHE A 362 31.14 2.38 -3.58
CA PHE A 362 31.97 3.53 -3.23
C PHE A 362 33.17 3.19 -2.33
N PHE A 363 33.08 2.12 -1.53
CA PHE A 363 34.06 1.80 -0.49
C PHE A 363 34.80 0.49 -0.79
N LYS A 364 35.43 0.40 -1.96
CA LYS A 364 36.18 -0.78 -2.49
C LYS A 364 37.28 -1.34 -1.56
N SER A 365 37.66 -0.59 -0.53
CA SER A 365 38.66 -0.99 0.45
C SER A 365 38.12 -1.90 1.57
N ILE A 366 36.80 -2.09 1.66
CA ILE A 366 36.14 -2.96 2.64
C ILE A 366 35.96 -4.35 2.03
N ARG A 367 36.43 -5.41 2.71
CA ARG A 367 36.35 -6.79 2.24
C ARG A 367 35.02 -7.45 2.62
N ALA A 368 34.62 -8.48 1.87
CA ALA A 368 33.35 -9.19 2.03
C ALA A 368 33.09 -9.69 3.48
N ASN A 369 34.10 -10.22 4.17
CA ASN A 369 33.94 -10.70 5.54
C ASN A 369 33.52 -9.56 6.50
N ALA A 370 34.11 -8.37 6.34
CA ALA A 370 33.74 -7.22 7.17
C ALA A 370 32.31 -6.75 6.88
N VAL A 371 31.90 -6.76 5.60
CA VAL A 371 30.53 -6.46 5.19
C VAL A 371 29.55 -7.47 5.78
N PHE A 372 29.85 -8.77 5.74
CA PHE A 372 28.96 -9.80 6.27
C PHE A 372 28.66 -9.64 7.76
N PHE A 373 29.69 -9.49 8.59
CA PHE A 373 29.50 -9.29 10.03
C PHE A 373 28.86 -7.92 10.35
N ALA A 374 29.18 -6.88 9.59
CA ALA A 374 28.55 -5.58 9.72
C ALA A 374 27.04 -5.65 9.44
N ALA A 375 26.64 -6.40 8.42
CA ALA A 375 25.23 -6.57 8.07
C ALA A 375 24.45 -7.25 9.20
N ILE A 376 24.97 -8.33 9.79
CA ILE A 376 24.32 -9.04 10.91
C ILE A 376 24.15 -8.11 12.11
N ILE A 377 25.21 -7.37 12.48
CA ILE A 377 25.16 -6.46 13.63
C ILE A 377 24.20 -5.30 13.35
N THR A 378 24.22 -4.74 12.15
CA THR A 378 23.32 -3.65 11.75
C THR A 378 21.87 -4.10 11.81
N GLU A 379 21.55 -5.27 11.27
CA GLU A 379 20.20 -5.82 11.28
C GLU A 379 19.69 -6.03 12.72
N ALA A 380 20.54 -6.59 13.59
CA ALA A 380 20.20 -6.73 15.01
C ALA A 380 19.91 -5.37 15.68
N ILE A 381 20.70 -4.33 15.37
CA ILE A 381 20.48 -2.99 15.90
C ILE A 381 19.16 -2.39 15.36
N VAL A 382 18.87 -2.52 14.08
CA VAL A 382 17.62 -2.03 13.47
C VAL A 382 16.40 -2.70 14.11
N LEU A 383 16.44 -4.01 14.32
CA LEU A 383 15.37 -4.75 15.00
C LEU A 383 15.19 -4.29 16.45
N ILE A 384 16.28 -4.03 17.18
CA ILE A 384 16.21 -3.50 18.55
C ILE A 384 15.55 -2.11 18.57
N ILE A 385 15.95 -1.21 17.66
CA ILE A 385 15.38 0.14 17.56
C ILE A 385 13.88 0.06 17.25
N PHE A 386 13.47 -0.85 16.36
CA PHE A 386 12.06 -1.07 16.02
C PHE A 386 11.25 -1.58 17.22
N ILE A 387 11.77 -2.56 17.97
CA ILE A 387 11.07 -3.12 19.14
C ILE A 387 10.93 -2.08 20.26
N GLN A 388 11.89 -1.16 20.41
CA GLN A 388 11.85 -0.08 21.39
C GLN A 388 10.93 1.08 21.00
N ASP A 389 10.32 1.04 19.81
CA ASP A 389 9.49 2.11 19.22
C ASP A 389 10.14 3.50 19.31
N GLY A 390 11.47 3.54 19.16
CA GLY A 390 12.27 4.74 19.42
C GLY A 390 12.21 5.79 18.30
N VAL A 391 11.82 5.38 17.08
CA VAL A 391 11.62 6.22 15.90
C VAL A 391 10.59 5.59 14.96
N SER A 392 9.96 6.41 14.13
CA SER A 392 9.13 5.95 13.02
C SER A 392 9.90 4.99 12.11
N PHE A 393 9.22 3.94 11.63
CA PHE A 393 9.81 2.90 10.78
C PHE A 393 10.50 3.46 9.52
N LEU A 394 10.07 4.60 8.97
CA LEU A 394 10.70 5.20 7.79
C LEU A 394 12.16 5.60 8.05
N TRP A 395 12.49 6.04 9.27
CA TRP A 395 13.86 6.43 9.64
C TRP A 395 14.81 5.24 9.68
N LEU A 396 14.30 4.01 9.88
CA LEU A 396 15.10 2.79 9.90
C LEU A 396 15.85 2.57 8.58
N ASN A 397 15.33 3.07 7.46
CA ASN A 397 16.02 3.01 6.17
C ASN A 397 17.35 3.80 6.19
N VAL A 398 17.31 5.03 6.69
CA VAL A 398 18.50 5.90 6.78
C VAL A 398 19.44 5.39 7.85
N ILE A 399 18.90 5.07 9.03
CA ILE A 399 19.67 4.57 10.17
C ILE A 399 20.37 3.27 9.79
N GLY A 400 19.67 2.31 9.20
CA GLY A 400 20.23 1.04 8.76
C GLY A 400 21.36 1.22 7.75
N ALA A 401 21.19 2.10 6.75
CA ALA A 401 22.24 2.35 5.76
C ALA A 401 23.49 2.98 6.38
N LEU A 402 23.33 3.95 7.29
CA LEU A 402 24.46 4.63 7.95
C LEU A 402 25.18 3.71 8.95
N ILE A 403 24.43 2.97 9.77
CA ILE A 403 25.00 1.99 10.71
C ILE A 403 25.75 0.90 9.94
N MET A 404 25.21 0.44 8.82
CA MET A 404 25.89 -0.55 7.97
C MET A 404 27.28 -0.06 7.52
N ILE A 405 27.37 1.17 7.03
CA ILE A 405 28.64 1.78 6.61
C ILE A 405 29.59 1.92 7.81
N LEU A 406 29.11 2.44 8.94
CA LEU A 406 29.90 2.63 10.14
C LEU A 406 30.47 1.30 10.67
N MET A 407 29.61 0.29 10.83
CA MET A 407 29.99 -1.03 11.31
C MET A 407 31.00 -1.71 10.38
N ALA A 408 30.83 -1.57 9.06
CA ALA A 408 31.77 -2.11 8.10
C ALA A 408 33.18 -1.49 8.23
N TYR A 409 33.27 -0.18 8.50
CA TYR A 409 34.54 0.50 8.77
C TYR A 409 35.17 0.05 10.09
N LEU A 410 34.37 -0.06 11.16
CA LEU A 410 34.84 -0.52 12.46
C LEU A 410 35.40 -1.95 12.39
N ILE A 411 34.65 -2.88 11.77
CA ILE A 411 35.08 -4.27 11.62
C ILE A 411 36.32 -4.36 10.73
N LYS A 412 36.39 -3.58 9.63
CA LYS A 412 37.60 -3.51 8.81
C LYS A 412 38.82 -3.10 9.62
N ALA A 413 38.70 -2.12 10.52
CA ALA A 413 39.81 -1.67 11.36
C ALA A 413 40.30 -2.78 12.31
N VAL A 414 39.39 -3.58 12.86
CA VAL A 414 39.71 -4.71 13.73
C VAL A 414 40.33 -5.88 12.94
N VAL A 415 39.76 -6.22 11.77
CA VAL A 415 40.20 -7.35 10.94
C VAL A 415 41.55 -7.07 10.25
N LYS A 416 41.88 -5.81 9.93
CA LYS A 416 43.20 -5.44 9.38
C LYS A 416 44.39 -5.77 10.30
N LYS A 417 44.16 -6.06 11.59
CA LYS A 417 45.21 -6.48 12.53
C LYS A 417 45.53 -7.99 12.49
N LYS A 418 44.82 -8.78 11.67
CA LYS A 418 45.11 -10.19 11.43
C LYS A 418 45.13 -10.46 9.93
N ILE A 419 46.28 -10.26 9.29
CA ILE A 419 46.89 -11.01 8.17
C ILE A 419 48.30 -10.46 8.00
#